data_AF-A0A2H9MGJ6-F1
#
_entry.id   AF-A0A2H9MGJ6-F1
#
_cell.length_a   1.000
_cell.length_b   1.000
_cell.length_c   1.000
_cell.angle_alpha   90.00
_cell.angle_beta   90.00
_cell.angle_gamma   90.00
#
_symmetry.space_group_name_H-M   'P 1'
#
loop_
_entity.id
_entity.type
_entity.pdbx_description
1 polymer ?
#
loop_
_entity_poly.entity_id
_entity_poly.type
_entity_poly.pdbx_seq_one_letter_code
_entity_poly.pdbx_strand_id
1 'polypeptide(L)'
;YWNAIIFVIAFVVIALVVYILRAFGEKAYKKDSEQTKPFLSGNPEPEKENVHIRAGNLFWGFTEALKDYYTPAVKEHTGIVNDYVYWFVIVLAVLFIIIGVGT
;
A
#
# COMPACT_ATOMS: atom_id res chain seq x y z
N TYR A 1 31.54 1.14 5.40
CA TYR A 1 31.08 -0.21 5.78
C TYR A 1 29.75 -0.09 6.50
N TRP A 2 28.70 -0.72 5.97
CA TRP A 2 27.39 -0.78 6.62
C TRP A 2 27.36 -2.01 7.54
N ASN A 3 27.20 -1.80 8.84
CA ASN A 3 27.16 -2.89 9.81
C ASN A 3 25.74 -3.01 10.37
N ALA A 4 24.96 -3.91 9.76
CA ALA A 4 23.57 -4.16 10.14
C ALA A 4 23.41 -4.49 11.63
N ILE A 5 24.40 -5.14 12.25
CA ILE A 5 24.39 -5.49 13.67
C ILE A 5 24.37 -4.24 14.55
N ILE A 6 25.13 -3.19 14.18
CA ILE A 6 25.17 -1.94 14.94
C ILE A 6 23.80 -1.24 14.91
N PHE A 7 23.09 -1.28 13.77
CA PHE A 7 21.74 -0.72 13.66
C PHE A 7 20.72 -1.45 14.53
N VAL A 8 20.78 -2.78 14.57
CA VAL A 8 19.91 -3.59 15.44
C VAL A 8 20.16 -3.26 16.91
N ILE A 9 21.43 -3.18 17.32
CA ILE A 9 21.81 -2.81 18.70
C ILE A 9 21.30 -1.40 19.03
N ALA A 10 21.51 -0.42 18.14
CA ALA A 10 21.04 0.95 18.34
C ALA A 10 19.51 1.01 18.46
N PHE A 11 18.78 0.28 17.63
CA PHE A 11 17.31 0.20 17.70
C PHE A 11 16.84 -0.35 19.05
N VAL A 12 17.46 -1.43 19.54
CA VAL A 12 17.11 -2.04 20.84
C VAL A 12 17.37 -1.04 21.97
N VAL A 13 18.51 -0.35 21.97
CA VAL A 13 18.84 0.66 22.98
C VAL A 13 17.81 1.79 22.98
N ILE A 14 17.46 2.32 21.82
CA ILE A 14 16.45 3.39 21.68
C ILE A 14 15.08 2.90 22.18
N ALA A 15 14.67 1.69 21.82
CA ALA A 15 13.40 1.10 22.26
C ALA A 15 13.34 0.95 23.79
N LEU A 16 14.43 0.53 24.42
CA LEU A 16 14.54 0.44 25.89
C LEU A 16 14.43 1.81 26.55
N VAL A 17 15.14 2.81 26.04
CA VAL A 17 15.07 4.19 26.56
C VAL A 17 13.63 4.73 26.45
N VAL A 18 12.99 4.57 25.29
CA VAL A 18 11.59 4.99 25.09
C VAL A 18 10.64 4.25 26.04
N TYR A 19 10.84 2.95 26.25
CA TYR A 19 10.02 2.17 27.17
C TYR A 19 10.16 2.64 28.63
N ILE A 20 11.39 2.90 29.07
CA ILE A 20 11.69 3.44 30.40
C ILE A 20 11.05 4.82 30.57
N LEU A 21 11.22 5.73 29.61
CA LEU A 21 10.59 7.05 29.62
C LEU A 21 9.06 6.95 29.68
N ARG A 22 8.46 6.05 28.90
CA ARG A 22 7.02 5.77 28.95
C ARG A 22 6.58 5.25 30.33
N ALA A 23 7.39 4.43 30.98
CA ALA A 23 7.06 3.87 32.30
C ALA A 23 7.01 4.94 33.40
N PHE A 24 7.76 6.04 33.25
CA PHE A 24 7.70 7.22 34.11
C PHE A 24 6.55 8.18 33.80
N GLY A 25 5.85 8.01 32.67
CA GLY A 25 4.70 8.83 32.31
C GLY A 25 3.47 8.58 33.19
N GLU A 26 2.59 9.58 33.26
CA GLU A 26 1.32 9.49 33.99
C GLU A 26 0.41 8.44 33.35
N LYS A 27 -0.08 7.49 34.17
CA LYS A 27 -0.97 6.41 33.73
C LYS A 27 -2.45 6.79 33.87
N ALA A 28 -2.74 7.86 34.61
CA ALA A 28 -4.08 8.33 34.94
C ALA A 28 -4.77 9.08 33.78
N TYR A 29 -4.78 8.51 32.58
CA TYR A 29 -5.68 8.95 31.52
C TYR A 29 -6.99 8.19 31.61
N LYS A 30 -8.10 8.87 31.34
CA LYS A 30 -9.43 8.23 31.33
C LYS A 30 -9.57 7.45 30.02
N LYS A 31 -9.35 6.14 30.12
CA LYS A 31 -9.66 5.19 29.03
C LYS A 31 -11.12 5.36 28.63
N ASP A 32 -11.38 5.38 27.33
CA ASP A 32 -12.71 5.52 26.74
C ASP A 32 -13.40 6.88 26.99
N SER A 33 -12.61 7.93 27.23
CA SER A 33 -13.11 9.31 27.33
C SER A 33 -12.73 10.15 26.11
N GLU A 34 -13.24 11.38 26.03
CA GLU A 34 -12.78 12.36 25.03
C GLU A 34 -11.26 12.60 25.07
N GLN A 35 -10.57 12.26 26.18
CA GLN A 35 -9.11 12.35 26.28
C GLN A 35 -8.37 11.37 25.36
N THR A 36 -9.03 10.31 24.87
CA THR A 36 -8.45 9.34 23.93
C THR A 36 -8.77 9.64 22.47
N LYS A 37 -9.58 10.68 22.19
CA LYS A 37 -9.92 11.08 20.82
C LYS A 37 -8.95 12.14 20.29
N PRO A 38 -8.72 12.21 18.97
CA PRO A 38 -7.96 13.30 18.36
C PRO A 38 -8.58 14.67 18.70
N PHE A 39 -7.75 15.66 19.01
CA PHE A 39 -8.23 17.01 19.25
C PHE A 39 -8.63 17.67 17.93
N LEU A 40 -9.94 17.81 17.69
CA LEU A 40 -10.52 18.47 16.50
C LEU A 40 -11.13 19.83 16.86
N SER A 41 -10.43 20.62 17.68
CA SER A 41 -10.88 21.96 18.11
C SER A 41 -12.29 21.98 18.72
N GLY A 42 -12.66 20.90 19.42
CA GLY A 42 -13.99 20.75 20.03
C GLY A 42 -15.09 20.25 19.08
N ASN A 43 -14.78 19.99 17.81
CA ASN A 43 -15.73 19.37 16.88
C ASN A 43 -15.78 17.85 17.09
N PRO A 44 -16.96 17.22 16.88
CA PRO A 44 -17.06 15.77 16.86
C PRO A 44 -16.19 15.21 15.73
N GLU A 45 -15.54 14.07 15.99
CA GLU A 45 -14.79 13.36 14.97
C GLU A 45 -15.74 12.89 13.86
N PRO A 46 -15.53 13.29 12.59
CA PRO A 46 -16.31 12.77 11.48
C PRO A 46 -15.97 11.29 11.26
N GLU A 47 -16.82 10.57 10.52
CA GLU A 47 -16.55 9.16 10.20
C GLU A 47 -15.13 8.99 9.63
N LYS A 48 -14.44 7.90 9.99
CA LYS A 48 -13.01 7.70 9.67
C LYS A 48 -12.73 7.79 8.17
N GLU A 49 -13.70 7.41 7.36
CA GLU A 49 -13.70 7.51 5.89
C GLU A 49 -13.53 8.94 5.38
N ASN A 50 -13.99 9.94 6.15
CA ASN A 50 -13.94 11.35 5.82
C ASN A 50 -12.70 12.06 6.38
N VAL A 51 -11.97 11.43 7.31
CA VAL A 51 -10.74 11.98 7.92
C VAL A 51 -9.53 11.72 7.04
N HIS A 52 -9.52 10.64 6.26
CA HIS A 52 -8.38 10.23 5.45
C HIS A 52 -8.57 10.56 3.97
N ILE A 53 -7.52 11.11 3.35
CA ILE A 53 -7.42 11.13 1.89
C ILE A 53 -7.30 9.67 1.43
N ARG A 54 -8.32 9.17 0.72
CA ARG A 54 -8.32 7.79 0.21
C ARG A 54 -7.12 7.60 -0.71
N ALA A 55 -6.49 6.42 -0.67
CA ALA A 55 -5.32 6.11 -1.50
C ALA A 55 -5.58 6.34 -3.01
N GLY A 56 -6.82 6.14 -3.47
CA GLY A 56 -7.22 6.46 -4.85
C GLY A 56 -7.06 7.94 -5.22
N ASN A 57 -7.21 8.86 -4.26
CA ASN A 57 -7.02 10.29 -4.50
C ASN A 57 -5.54 10.67 -4.63
N LEU A 58 -4.63 9.91 -4.01
CA LEU A 58 -3.19 10.18 -4.07
C LEU A 58 -2.62 9.94 -5.48
N PHE A 59 -3.13 8.91 -6.17
CA PHE A 59 -2.69 8.53 -7.51
C PHE A 59 -3.67 8.95 -8.61
N TRP A 60 -4.72 9.69 -8.28
CA TRP A 60 -5.78 10.03 -9.22
C TRP A 60 -5.24 10.67 -10.50
N GLY A 61 -4.33 11.66 -10.37
CA GLY A 61 -3.74 12.33 -11.53
C GLY A 61 -2.93 11.39 -12.43
N PHE A 62 -2.22 10.41 -11.84
CA PHE A 62 -1.49 9.40 -12.59
C PHE A 62 -2.44 8.41 -13.28
N THR A 63 -3.46 7.93 -12.57
CA THR A 63 -4.43 6.98 -13.13
C THR A 63 -5.31 7.61 -14.20
N GLU A 64 -5.67 8.89 -14.05
CA GLU A 64 -6.47 9.63 -15.04
C GLU A 64 -5.63 9.93 -16.29
N ALA A 65 -4.37 10.33 -16.14
CA ALA A 65 -3.47 10.57 -17.27
C ALA A 65 -3.22 9.30 -18.11
N LEU A 66 -3.29 8.11 -17.50
CA LEU A 66 -3.08 6.81 -18.15
C LEU A 66 -4.38 6.02 -18.33
N LYS A 67 -5.53 6.67 -18.21
CA LYS A 67 -6.84 6.00 -18.26
C LYS A 67 -7.05 5.20 -19.54
N ASP A 68 -6.66 5.75 -20.69
CA ASP A 68 -6.81 5.07 -21.97
C ASP A 68 -5.87 3.86 -22.14
N TYR A 69 -4.78 3.82 -21.37
CA TYR A 69 -3.90 2.65 -21.29
C TYR A 69 -4.46 1.58 -20.35
N TYR A 70 -4.90 1.98 -19.15
CA TYR A 70 -5.37 1.03 -18.13
C TYR A 70 -6.76 0.47 -18.44
N THR A 71 -7.66 1.26 -19.01
CA THR A 71 -9.05 0.84 -19.29
C THR A 71 -9.12 -0.44 -20.14
N PRO A 72 -8.45 -0.53 -21.31
CA PRO A 72 -8.43 -1.77 -22.07
C PRO A 72 -7.65 -2.88 -21.36
N ALA A 73 -6.51 -2.57 -20.73
CA ALA A 73 -5.69 -3.56 -20.05
C ALA A 73 -6.45 -4.27 -18.92
N VAL A 74 -7.24 -3.54 -18.12
CA VAL A 74 -8.09 -4.11 -17.07
C VAL A 74 -9.25 -4.91 -17.69
N LYS A 75 -9.82 -4.46 -18.81
CA LYS A 75 -10.91 -5.15 -19.49
C LYS A 75 -10.53 -6.55 -19.98
N GLU A 76 -9.28 -6.76 -20.38
CA GLU A 76 -8.76 -8.08 -20.79
C GLU A 76 -8.58 -9.06 -19.61
N HIS A 77 -8.64 -8.60 -18.35
CA HIS A 77 -8.55 -9.46 -17.17
C HIS A 77 -9.95 -9.95 -16.75
N THR A 78 -10.59 -10.73 -17.62
CA THR A 78 -11.98 -11.19 -17.44
C THR A 78 -12.15 -12.20 -16.30
N GLY A 79 -11.07 -12.87 -15.87
CA GLY A 79 -11.11 -13.97 -14.92
C GLY A 79 -11.64 -15.29 -15.52
N ILE A 80 -11.91 -15.34 -16.83
CA ILE A 80 -12.38 -16.53 -17.53
C ILE A 80 -11.19 -17.31 -18.06
N VAL A 81 -11.03 -18.57 -17.62
CA VAL A 81 -9.87 -19.42 -17.98
C VAL A 81 -9.65 -19.53 -19.50
N ASN A 82 -10.74 -19.61 -20.27
CA ASN A 82 -10.66 -19.72 -21.73
C ASN A 82 -9.93 -18.53 -22.38
N ASP A 83 -10.11 -17.31 -21.87
CA ASP A 83 -9.50 -16.10 -22.43
C ASP A 83 -7.97 -16.13 -22.23
N TYR A 84 -7.50 -16.67 -21.10
CA TYR A 84 -6.08 -16.86 -20.84
C TYR A 84 -5.46 -17.97 -21.71
N VAL A 85 -6.18 -19.09 -21.89
CA VAL A 85 -5.72 -20.18 -22.78
C VAL A 85 -5.63 -19.68 -24.22
N TYR A 86 -6.60 -18.87 -24.67
CA TYR A 86 -6.58 -18.23 -25.98
C TYR A 86 -5.34 -17.35 -26.16
N TRP A 87 -5.07 -16.45 -25.22
CA TRP A 87 -3.88 -15.60 -25.26
C TRP A 87 -2.57 -16.41 -25.22
N PHE A 88 -2.52 -17.49 -24.44
CA PHE A 88 -1.38 -18.39 -24.40
C PHE A 88 -1.08 -19.04 -25.76
N VAL A 89 -2.12 -19.54 -26.45
CA VAL A 89 -1.97 -20.13 -27.79
C VAL A 89 -1.52 -19.08 -28.82
N ILE A 90 -2.04 -17.85 -28.75
CA ILE A 90 -1.58 -16.75 -29.63
C ILE A 90 -0.09 -16.48 -29.43
N VAL A 91 0.35 -16.32 -28.18
CA VAL A 91 1.75 -16.04 -27.87
C VAL A 91 2.65 -17.17 -28.36
N LEU A 92 2.24 -18.43 -28.17
CA LEU A 92 2.96 -19.59 -28.71
C LEU A 92 3.07 -19.54 -30.24
N ALA A 93 1.97 -19.24 -30.94
CA ALA A 93 1.98 -19.14 -32.39
C ALA A 93 2.92 -18.02 -32.88
N VAL A 94 2.88 -16.85 -32.24
CA VAL A 94 3.79 -15.74 -32.53
C VAL A 94 5.24 -16.12 -32.30
N LEU A 95 5.55 -16.81 -31.19
CA LEU A 95 6.90 -17.30 -30.91
C LEU A 95 7.40 -18.29 -31.97
N PHE A 96 6.55 -19.23 -32.40
CA PHE A 96 6.90 -20.16 -33.47
C PHE A 96 7.15 -19.46 -34.80
N ILE A 97 6.39 -18.42 -35.13
CA ILE A 97 6.64 -17.61 -36.34
C ILE A 97 7.98 -16.88 -36.21
N ILE A 98 8.24 -16.21 -35.09
CA ILE A 98 9.49 -15.46 -34.89
C ILE A 98 10.71 -16.39 -34.96
N ILE A 99 10.65 -17.54 -34.28
CA ILE A 99 11.75 -18.50 -34.26
C ILE A 99 11.88 -19.20 -35.62
N GLY A 100 10.78 -19.66 -36.19
CA GLY A 100 10.77 -20.42 -37.45
C GLY A 100 11.04 -19.58 -38.71
N VAL A 101 10.83 -18.25 -38.67
CA VAL A 101 11.23 -17.32 -39.74
C VAL A 101 12.65 -16.80 -39.53
N GLY A 102 13.16 -16.84 -38.29
CA GLY A 102 14.53 -16.42 -37.95
C GLY A 102 15.61 -17.51 -38.13
N THR A 103 15.22 -18.73 -38.53
CA THR A 103 16.08 -19.84 -38.96
C THR A 103 16.04 -20.00 -40.47
#